data_AF-A0A1Y2ZV12-F1
#
_entry.id   AF-A0A1Y2ZV12-F1
#
_cell.length_a   1.000
_cell.length_b   1.000
_cell.length_c   1.000
_cell.angle_alpha   90.00
_cell.angle_beta   90.00
_cell.angle_gamma   90.00
#
_symmetry.space_group_name_H-M   'P 1'
#
loop_
_entity.id
_entity.type
_entity.pdbx_description
1 polymer ?
#
loop_
_entity_poly.entity_id
_entity_poly.type
_entity_poly.pdbx_seq_one_letter_code
_entity_poly.pdbx_strand_id
1 'polypeptide(L)'
;MSNFINPFDLLEIDVTDSEVIKKAKRRQLADIELNDGFLEIGNQKISRSEFIKIVDKLDDNKTKNMYFFIKKNTHLNELLLNNDVKFFYLYQPYKAYQNQDFINFISPYFAESFSQLLLKAFKTGSNAIVDKLFSVPLLVNQEHTDKLYKNLSRLLDEKIEEFKDIKNSVDEGIDDEDASDIIEAFEAIIDIDLLNLLPNYFQKQRNDIAIILWHIDDAIWKIIKDLQVSYNIIYYALRIEIDGTTKIRLNGALKQLNDISEKQKQAEKEQEVIQEWGDVLLEIRSVTEDIENGDIDVFNISVKINKLKIKKFLTIAKLNQLPESFYEINQLIALSLRNLSVVVWNETNSGDIAVDVIVLAGKIKTDTETSNTINKGYNDLQQAIKQHEEASNFNTNIRGDVVSINNDKVIYKNQSLVTKEIDKIKFGVDGSNHTIWYGDKSGNFIQIECNRLLNSTATVENQFRQILEASYNRIIPCILKNIENSFNNGKSIEIGNISVNKEGISYTTGSLFFKETHFVKWKDVSFSRYHGGLNVNKRNQGVVFGIFFRDTWNAVIFEFIKEHIIGIKG
;
A
#
# COMPACT_ATOMS: atom_id res chain seq x y z
N MET A 1 -56.33 10.60 -38.93
CA MET A 1 -55.12 10.04 -39.58
C MET A 1 -55.62 9.26 -40.78
N SER A 2 -55.22 9.64 -42.00
CA SER A 2 -55.57 8.86 -43.19
C SER A 2 -54.53 7.74 -43.32
N ASN A 3 -54.86 6.57 -42.79
CA ASN A 3 -54.10 5.36 -43.09
C ASN A 3 -54.14 5.14 -44.61
N PHE A 4 -53.03 4.69 -45.18
CA PHE A 4 -53.00 4.41 -46.60
C PHE A 4 -54.00 3.30 -46.93
N ILE A 5 -54.89 3.58 -47.88
CA ILE A 5 -55.80 2.59 -48.43
C ILE A 5 -55.64 2.66 -49.95
N ASN A 6 -55.34 1.50 -50.55
CA ASN A 6 -55.20 1.41 -51.99
C ASN A 6 -56.60 1.34 -52.64
N PRO A 7 -56.96 2.26 -53.56
CA PRO A 7 -58.26 2.22 -54.23
C PRO A 7 -58.50 0.92 -55.01
N PHE A 8 -57.45 0.25 -55.49
CA PHE A 8 -57.59 -1.05 -56.17
C PHE A 8 -57.96 -2.18 -55.20
N ASP A 9 -57.52 -2.12 -53.94
CA ASP A 9 -57.96 -3.04 -52.89
C ASP A 9 -59.44 -2.81 -52.56
N LEU A 10 -59.85 -1.54 -52.41
CA LEU A 10 -61.25 -1.15 -52.17
C LEU A 10 -62.21 -1.63 -53.26
N LEU A 11 -61.76 -1.58 -54.51
CA LEU A 11 -62.56 -1.98 -55.66
C LEU A 11 -62.50 -3.49 -55.93
N GLU A 12 -61.57 -4.21 -55.29
CA GLU A 12 -61.24 -5.61 -55.53
C GLU A 12 -60.90 -5.90 -57.00
N ILE A 13 -60.07 -5.05 -57.61
CA ILE A 13 -59.68 -5.17 -59.02
C ILE A 13 -58.17 -5.12 -59.18
N ASP A 14 -57.70 -5.72 -60.27
CA ASP A 14 -56.28 -5.89 -60.59
C ASP A 14 -55.90 -5.36 -61.97
N VAL A 15 -56.75 -4.48 -62.54
CA VAL A 15 -56.60 -3.86 -63.86
C VAL A 15 -56.87 -2.35 -63.81
N THR A 16 -56.26 -1.60 -64.74
CA THR A 16 -56.36 -0.13 -64.80
C THR A 16 -57.41 0.40 -65.79
N ASP A 17 -58.20 -0.49 -66.39
CA ASP A 17 -59.25 -0.15 -67.37
C ASP A 17 -60.35 0.72 -66.74
N SER A 18 -60.65 1.84 -67.38
CA SER A 18 -61.58 2.85 -66.84
C SER A 18 -63.02 2.35 -66.75
N GLU A 19 -63.47 1.48 -67.66
CA GLU A 19 -64.83 0.92 -67.61
C GLU A 19 -64.95 -0.13 -66.51
N VAL A 20 -63.89 -0.94 -66.31
CA VAL A 20 -63.81 -1.87 -65.17
C VAL A 20 -63.83 -1.12 -63.83
N ILE A 21 -63.05 -0.04 -63.70
CA ILE A 21 -63.04 0.81 -62.49
C ILE A 21 -64.43 1.39 -62.22
N LYS A 22 -65.10 1.97 -63.23
CA LYS A 22 -66.47 2.51 -63.08
C LYS A 22 -67.47 1.43 -62.65
N LYS A 23 -67.38 0.23 -63.23
CA LYS A 23 -68.26 -0.89 -62.87
C LYS A 23 -68.01 -1.36 -61.43
N ALA A 24 -66.75 -1.52 -61.03
CA ALA A 24 -66.36 -1.90 -59.68
C ALA A 24 -66.79 -0.84 -58.64
N LYS A 25 -66.65 0.46 -58.97
CA LYS A 25 -67.09 1.57 -58.13
C LYS A 25 -68.59 1.53 -57.87
N ARG A 26 -69.40 1.28 -58.91
CA ARG A 26 -70.87 1.14 -58.75
C ARG A 26 -71.24 -0.07 -57.90
N ARG A 27 -70.55 -1.19 -58.08
CA ARG A 27 -70.76 -2.41 -57.28
C ARG A 27 -70.50 -2.14 -55.80
N GLN A 28 -69.32 -1.64 -55.46
CA GLN A 28 -68.94 -1.39 -54.07
C GLN A 28 -69.81 -0.32 -53.40
N LEU A 29 -70.28 0.70 -54.14
CA LEU A 29 -71.23 1.67 -53.60
C LEU A 29 -72.59 1.05 -53.26
N ALA A 30 -73.07 0.11 -54.09
CA ALA A 30 -74.29 -0.63 -53.78
C ALA A 30 -74.09 -1.53 -52.56
N ASP A 31 -72.92 -2.19 -52.44
CA ASP A 31 -72.59 -3.03 -51.28
C ASP A 31 -72.51 -2.21 -49.99
N ILE A 32 -71.96 -0.99 -50.04
CA ILE A 32 -71.96 -0.05 -48.90
C ILE A 32 -73.38 0.34 -48.50
N GLU A 33 -74.27 0.61 -49.46
CA GLU A 33 -75.68 0.94 -49.18
C GLU A 33 -76.43 -0.24 -48.54
N LEU A 34 -76.06 -1.47 -48.87
CA LEU A 34 -76.67 -2.69 -48.34
C LEU A 34 -76.10 -3.10 -46.96
N ASN A 35 -74.86 -2.72 -46.64
CA ASN A 35 -74.15 -3.10 -45.40
C ASN A 35 -74.02 -1.91 -44.43
N ASP A 36 -75.14 -1.42 -43.90
CA ASP A 36 -75.22 -0.37 -42.87
C ASP A 36 -74.46 0.95 -43.19
N GLY A 37 -74.10 1.20 -44.45
CA GLY A 37 -73.43 2.43 -44.90
C GLY A 37 -71.90 2.43 -44.79
N PHE A 38 -71.27 1.28 -44.50
CA PHE A 38 -69.81 1.18 -44.34
C PHE A 38 -69.21 -0.01 -45.11
N LEU A 39 -67.95 0.14 -45.52
CA LEU A 39 -67.12 -0.95 -46.03
C LEU A 39 -66.02 -1.28 -45.02
N GLU A 40 -65.85 -2.56 -44.69
CA GLU A 40 -64.78 -3.02 -43.80
C GLU A 40 -63.56 -3.44 -44.62
N ILE A 41 -62.42 -2.76 -44.45
CA ILE A 41 -61.14 -3.16 -45.05
C ILE A 41 -60.03 -3.14 -44.00
N GLY A 42 -59.36 -4.29 -43.84
CA GLY A 42 -58.44 -4.50 -42.72
C GLY A 42 -59.16 -4.26 -41.39
N ASN A 43 -58.61 -3.35 -40.56
CA ASN A 43 -59.19 -2.96 -39.28
C ASN A 43 -59.95 -1.62 -39.35
N GLN A 44 -60.43 -1.22 -40.53
CA GLN A 44 -61.03 0.10 -40.76
C GLN A 44 -62.44 0.00 -41.31
N LYS A 45 -63.33 0.87 -40.81
CA LYS A 45 -64.66 1.11 -41.37
C LYS A 45 -64.60 2.36 -42.23
N ILE A 46 -64.90 2.21 -43.52
CA ILE A 46 -64.84 3.29 -44.50
C ILE A 46 -66.27 3.70 -44.83
N SER A 47 -66.62 4.95 -44.56
CA SER A 47 -67.93 5.48 -44.94
C SER A 47 -68.04 5.63 -46.45
N ARG A 48 -69.28 5.67 -46.97
CA ARG A 48 -69.53 6.01 -48.38
C ARG A 48 -68.77 7.26 -48.86
N SER A 49 -68.73 8.31 -48.03
CA SER A 49 -68.09 9.58 -48.38
C SER A 49 -66.57 9.45 -48.50
N GLU A 50 -65.94 8.63 -47.66
CA GLU A 50 -64.50 8.35 -47.71
C GLU A 50 -64.15 7.42 -48.86
N PHE A 51 -64.98 6.39 -49.10
CA PHE A 51 -64.82 5.49 -50.25
C PHE A 51 -64.78 6.28 -51.55
N ILE A 52 -65.74 7.19 -51.77
CA ILE A 52 -65.78 8.05 -52.98
C ILE A 52 -64.50 8.89 -53.07
N LYS A 53 -64.12 9.58 -51.98
CA LYS A 53 -62.89 10.41 -51.95
C LYS A 53 -61.63 9.62 -52.28
N ILE A 54 -61.53 8.36 -51.86
CA ILE A 54 -60.36 7.51 -52.13
C ILE A 54 -60.37 7.03 -53.58
N VAL A 55 -61.52 6.57 -54.09
CA VAL A 55 -61.64 6.04 -55.45
C VAL A 55 -61.54 7.14 -56.51
N ASP A 56 -62.02 8.36 -56.25
CA ASP A 56 -61.91 9.50 -57.17
C ASP A 56 -60.45 9.88 -57.48
N LYS A 57 -59.49 9.49 -56.62
CA LYS A 57 -58.05 9.65 -56.90
C LYS A 57 -57.59 8.87 -58.14
N LEU A 58 -58.36 7.87 -58.58
CA LEU A 58 -58.06 7.09 -59.80
C LEU A 58 -58.42 7.83 -61.10
N ASP A 59 -59.11 8.98 -61.02
CA ASP A 59 -59.44 9.78 -62.20
C ASP A 59 -58.18 10.45 -62.80
N ASP A 60 -57.18 10.74 -61.97
CA ASP A 60 -55.86 11.17 -62.44
C ASP A 60 -55.01 9.97 -62.87
N ASN A 61 -54.62 9.93 -64.15
CA ASN A 61 -53.85 8.81 -64.71
C ASN A 61 -52.49 8.62 -64.02
N LYS A 62 -51.84 9.68 -63.55
CA LYS A 62 -50.54 9.59 -62.86
C LYS A 62 -50.72 8.90 -61.51
N THR A 63 -51.65 9.38 -60.70
CA THR A 63 -52.01 8.81 -59.39
C THR A 63 -52.52 7.38 -59.50
N LYS A 64 -53.36 7.09 -60.50
CA LYS A 64 -53.85 5.74 -60.81
C LYS A 64 -52.70 4.76 -61.06
N ASN A 65 -51.71 5.13 -61.87
CA ASN A 65 -50.56 4.28 -62.16
C ASN A 65 -49.70 4.04 -60.92
N MET A 66 -49.55 5.04 -60.03
CA MET A 66 -48.81 4.88 -58.77
C MET A 66 -49.51 3.93 -57.80
N TYR A 67 -50.83 4.06 -57.61
CA TYR A 67 -51.62 3.13 -56.79
C TYR A 67 -51.59 1.71 -57.35
N PHE A 68 -51.66 1.56 -58.67
CA PHE A 68 -51.60 0.26 -59.33
C PHE A 68 -50.23 -0.41 -59.13
N PHE A 69 -49.14 0.37 -59.24
CA PHE A 69 -47.80 -0.13 -58.94
C PHE A 69 -47.69 -0.62 -57.50
N ILE A 70 -48.21 0.14 -56.52
CA ILE A 70 -48.22 -0.28 -55.11
C ILE A 70 -49.03 -1.56 -54.93
N LYS A 71 -50.21 -1.68 -55.56
CA LYS A 71 -51.05 -2.88 -55.49
C LYS A 71 -50.30 -4.13 -55.97
N LYS A 72 -49.52 -4.02 -57.05
CA LYS A 72 -48.71 -5.13 -57.57
C LYS A 72 -47.47 -5.42 -56.73
N ASN A 73 -47.01 -4.46 -55.92
CA ASN A 73 -45.93 -4.64 -54.97
C ASN A 73 -46.50 -5.00 -53.58
N THR A 74 -46.82 -6.28 -53.40
CA THR A 74 -47.54 -6.78 -52.22
C THR A 74 -46.90 -6.34 -50.90
N HIS A 75 -45.58 -6.44 -50.76
CA HIS A 75 -44.90 -6.07 -49.50
C HIS A 75 -44.93 -4.57 -49.22
N LEU A 76 -44.83 -3.72 -50.25
CA LEU A 76 -45.00 -2.27 -50.07
C LEU A 76 -46.45 -1.94 -49.70
N ASN A 77 -47.43 -2.59 -50.33
CA ASN A 77 -48.84 -2.40 -50.00
C ASN A 77 -49.13 -2.83 -48.54
N GLU A 78 -48.61 -3.98 -48.11
CA GLU A 78 -48.76 -4.51 -46.74
C GLU A 78 -48.07 -3.61 -45.70
N LEU A 79 -46.89 -3.05 -46.01
CA LEU A 79 -46.24 -2.06 -45.18
C LEU A 79 -47.14 -0.84 -44.95
N LEU A 80 -47.67 -0.26 -46.03
CA LEU A 80 -48.47 0.97 -45.94
C LEU A 80 -49.83 0.75 -45.29
N LEU A 81 -50.44 -0.42 -45.51
CA LEU A 81 -51.77 -0.75 -45.00
C LEU A 81 -51.73 -1.18 -43.52
N ASN A 82 -50.79 -2.06 -43.16
CA ASN A 82 -50.78 -2.79 -41.90
C ASN A 82 -49.44 -2.71 -41.14
N ASN A 83 -48.49 -1.90 -41.59
CA ASN A 83 -47.15 -1.79 -41.00
C ASN A 83 -46.41 -3.14 -41.00
N ASP A 84 -46.51 -3.93 -42.08
CA ASP A 84 -45.74 -5.18 -42.20
C ASP A 84 -44.25 -4.88 -42.47
N VAL A 85 -43.37 -5.46 -41.64
CA VAL A 85 -41.91 -5.31 -41.73
C VAL A 85 -41.30 -6.08 -42.91
N LYS A 86 -42.01 -7.04 -43.51
CA LYS A 86 -41.49 -7.87 -44.62
C LYS A 86 -40.98 -7.06 -45.81
N PHE A 87 -41.49 -5.84 -46.03
CA PHE A 87 -40.96 -4.93 -47.05
C PHE A 87 -39.44 -4.74 -46.93
N PHE A 88 -38.92 -4.58 -45.72
CA PHE A 88 -37.49 -4.36 -45.48
C PHE A 88 -36.68 -5.64 -45.73
N TYR A 89 -37.23 -6.80 -45.37
CA TYR A 89 -36.58 -8.10 -45.58
C TYR A 89 -36.55 -8.52 -47.05
N LEU A 90 -37.59 -8.20 -47.81
CA LEU A 90 -37.80 -8.63 -49.19
C LEU A 90 -37.69 -7.47 -50.18
N TYR A 91 -36.94 -6.43 -49.81
CA TYR A 91 -36.78 -5.22 -50.60
C TYR A 91 -36.22 -5.52 -51.99
N GLN A 92 -36.81 -4.89 -53.01
CA GLN A 92 -36.39 -4.97 -54.41
C GLN A 92 -36.22 -3.55 -54.96
N PRO A 93 -35.10 -3.21 -55.63
CA PRO A 93 -34.81 -1.86 -56.10
C PRO A 93 -35.58 -1.52 -57.39
N TYR A 94 -36.90 -1.36 -57.30
CA TYR A 94 -37.72 -0.98 -58.45
C TYR A 94 -37.38 0.41 -58.98
N LYS A 95 -37.38 0.59 -60.30
CA LYS A 95 -37.15 1.91 -60.96
C LYS A 95 -38.11 3.00 -60.46
N ALA A 96 -39.32 2.64 -60.05
CA ALA A 96 -40.28 3.57 -59.47
C ALA A 96 -39.74 4.28 -58.22
N TYR A 97 -38.86 3.64 -57.44
CA TYR A 97 -38.24 4.22 -56.24
C TYR A 97 -37.19 5.29 -56.55
N GLN A 98 -36.77 5.41 -57.81
CA GLN A 98 -35.89 6.48 -58.28
C GLN A 98 -36.68 7.67 -58.85
N ASN A 99 -38.00 7.54 -59.01
CA ASN A 99 -38.86 8.58 -59.57
C ASN A 99 -39.33 9.53 -58.46
N GLN A 100 -38.96 10.81 -58.56
CA GLN A 100 -39.28 11.80 -57.53
C GLN A 100 -40.79 12.03 -57.35
N ASP A 101 -41.58 11.93 -58.41
CA ASP A 101 -43.04 12.07 -58.30
C ASP A 101 -43.65 10.93 -57.48
N PHE A 102 -43.15 9.71 -57.68
CA PHE A 102 -43.57 8.55 -56.88
C PHE A 102 -43.15 8.69 -55.42
N ILE A 103 -41.92 9.14 -55.17
CA ILE A 103 -41.44 9.41 -53.81
C ILE A 103 -42.30 10.48 -53.14
N ASN A 104 -42.56 11.60 -53.81
CA ASN A 104 -43.42 12.66 -53.25
C ASN A 104 -44.83 12.16 -52.93
N PHE A 105 -45.39 11.31 -53.79
CA PHE A 105 -46.70 10.71 -53.58
C PHE A 105 -46.74 9.76 -52.37
N ILE A 106 -45.74 8.86 -52.24
CA ILE A 106 -45.75 7.81 -51.21
C ILE A 106 -45.20 8.28 -49.86
N SER A 107 -44.36 9.31 -49.85
CA SER A 107 -43.66 9.86 -48.68
C SER A 107 -44.54 10.02 -47.43
N PRO A 108 -45.70 10.71 -47.46
CA PRO A 108 -46.53 10.90 -46.25
C PRO A 108 -47.05 9.60 -45.64
N TYR A 109 -47.27 8.57 -46.46
CA TYR A 109 -47.78 7.28 -46.02
C TYR A 109 -46.64 6.38 -45.51
N PHE A 110 -45.54 6.31 -46.27
CA PHE A 110 -44.36 5.56 -45.88
C PHE A 110 -43.78 6.09 -44.56
N ALA A 111 -43.71 7.41 -44.40
CA ALA A 111 -43.24 8.05 -43.17
C ALA A 111 -44.07 7.64 -41.94
N GLU A 112 -45.40 7.57 -42.07
CA GLU A 112 -46.27 7.13 -40.97
C GLU A 112 -46.00 5.66 -40.61
N SER A 113 -46.03 4.77 -41.60
CA SER A 113 -45.83 3.33 -41.37
C SER A 113 -44.43 3.02 -40.81
N PHE A 114 -43.41 3.68 -41.33
CA PHE A 114 -42.04 3.57 -40.82
C PHE A 114 -41.95 4.05 -39.37
N SER A 115 -42.52 5.21 -39.05
CA SER A 115 -42.52 5.79 -37.70
C SER A 115 -43.13 4.84 -36.66
N GLN A 116 -44.23 4.16 -37.03
CA GLN A 116 -44.89 3.15 -36.19
C GLN A 116 -44.02 1.89 -36.01
N LEU A 117 -43.44 1.37 -37.10
CA LEU A 117 -42.55 0.21 -37.06
C LEU A 117 -41.31 0.46 -36.23
N LEU A 118 -40.66 1.61 -36.42
CA LEU A 118 -39.46 1.98 -35.69
C LEU A 118 -39.76 2.11 -34.19
N LEU A 119 -40.84 2.80 -33.82
CA LEU A 119 -41.25 2.91 -32.42
C LEU A 119 -41.50 1.53 -31.80
N LYS A 120 -42.22 0.66 -32.51
CA LYS A 120 -42.51 -0.70 -32.03
C LYS A 120 -41.22 -1.51 -31.84
N ALA A 121 -40.34 -1.51 -32.84
CA ALA A 121 -39.07 -2.24 -32.81
C ALA A 121 -38.21 -1.79 -31.62
N PHE A 122 -38.09 -0.48 -31.41
CA PHE A 122 -37.34 0.10 -30.30
C PHE A 122 -37.93 -0.29 -28.94
N LYS A 123 -39.24 -0.16 -28.75
CA LYS A 123 -39.91 -0.56 -27.50
C LYS A 123 -39.79 -2.05 -27.17
N THR A 124 -39.65 -2.89 -28.19
CA THR A 124 -39.49 -4.35 -28.02
C THR A 124 -38.05 -4.81 -27.85
N GLY A 125 -37.05 -3.91 -27.85
CA GLY A 125 -35.65 -4.33 -27.72
C GLY A 125 -35.09 -5.03 -28.96
N SER A 126 -35.67 -4.81 -30.16
CA SER A 126 -35.35 -5.63 -31.33
C SER A 126 -34.31 -5.00 -32.26
N ASN A 127 -33.02 -5.17 -31.92
CA ASN A 127 -31.88 -4.64 -32.69
C ASN A 127 -31.93 -5.09 -34.15
N ALA A 128 -32.26 -6.36 -34.39
CA ALA A 128 -32.37 -6.92 -35.73
C ALA A 128 -33.43 -6.21 -36.60
N ILE A 129 -34.57 -5.82 -36.02
CA ILE A 129 -35.59 -5.09 -36.76
C ILE A 129 -35.14 -3.66 -37.02
N VAL A 130 -34.59 -2.97 -36.01
CA VAL A 130 -34.10 -1.59 -36.17
C VAL A 130 -33.02 -1.50 -37.25
N ASP A 131 -32.01 -2.36 -37.20
CA ASP A 131 -30.97 -2.45 -38.23
C ASP A 131 -31.58 -2.71 -39.61
N LYS A 132 -32.56 -3.63 -39.68
CA LYS A 132 -33.21 -3.95 -40.95
C LYS A 132 -34.01 -2.77 -41.52
N LEU A 133 -34.68 -1.98 -40.69
CA LEU A 133 -35.43 -0.79 -41.12
C LEU A 133 -34.52 0.23 -41.81
N PHE A 134 -33.28 0.39 -41.35
CA PHE A 134 -32.30 1.31 -41.93
C PHE A 134 -31.44 0.68 -43.04
N SER A 135 -31.54 -0.63 -43.28
CA SER A 135 -30.77 -1.34 -44.32
C SER A 135 -31.22 -1.07 -45.76
N VAL A 136 -32.32 -0.36 -45.99
CA VAL A 136 -32.89 -0.08 -47.32
C VAL A 136 -33.12 1.43 -47.51
N PRO A 137 -33.10 1.94 -48.75
CA PRO A 137 -33.41 3.34 -49.02
C PRO A 137 -34.82 3.72 -48.55
N LEU A 138 -34.91 4.77 -47.72
CA LEU A 138 -36.19 5.28 -47.23
C LEU A 138 -36.93 6.01 -48.34
N LEU A 139 -38.19 5.61 -48.59
CA LEU A 139 -39.02 6.19 -49.65
C LEU A 139 -39.73 7.47 -49.18
N VAL A 140 -38.95 8.42 -48.64
CA VAL A 140 -39.44 9.63 -47.99
C VAL A 140 -38.68 10.85 -48.50
N ASN A 141 -39.40 11.94 -48.78
CA ASN A 141 -38.81 13.23 -49.13
C ASN A 141 -38.53 14.08 -47.88
N GLN A 142 -37.75 15.15 -48.04
CA GLN A 142 -37.29 15.97 -46.91
C GLN A 142 -38.44 16.50 -46.04
N GLU A 143 -39.54 16.93 -46.65
CA GLU A 143 -40.73 17.47 -45.96
C GLU A 143 -41.36 16.53 -44.92
N HIS A 144 -41.18 15.21 -45.09
CA HIS A 144 -41.78 14.20 -44.22
C HIS A 144 -40.76 13.49 -43.32
N THR A 145 -39.50 13.95 -43.29
CA THR A 145 -38.45 13.40 -42.42
C THR A 145 -38.84 13.48 -40.95
N ASP A 146 -39.36 14.63 -40.51
CA ASP A 146 -39.79 14.79 -39.12
C ASP A 146 -40.94 13.86 -38.78
N LYS A 147 -41.89 13.66 -39.71
CA LYS A 147 -42.99 12.72 -39.52
C LYS A 147 -42.48 11.27 -39.35
N LEU A 148 -41.46 10.90 -40.14
CA LEU A 148 -40.85 9.58 -40.12
C LEU A 148 -40.18 9.26 -38.76
N TYR A 149 -39.62 10.25 -38.06
CA TYR A 149 -38.96 10.04 -36.76
C TYR A 149 -39.74 10.53 -35.53
N LYS A 150 -40.84 11.27 -35.73
CA LYS A 150 -41.61 11.95 -34.66
C LYS A 150 -41.92 11.07 -33.45
N ASN A 151 -42.40 9.85 -33.69
CA ASN A 151 -42.86 8.98 -32.61
C ASN A 151 -41.72 8.48 -31.74
N LEU A 152 -40.58 8.11 -32.33
CA LEU A 152 -39.40 7.72 -31.57
C LEU A 152 -38.74 8.93 -30.91
N SER A 153 -38.67 10.08 -31.59
CA SER A 153 -38.15 11.32 -31.00
C SER A 153 -38.88 11.65 -29.71
N ARG A 154 -40.22 11.60 -29.72
CA ARG A 154 -41.04 11.85 -28.53
C ARG A 154 -40.76 10.84 -27.41
N LEU A 155 -40.59 9.55 -27.74
CA LEU A 155 -40.23 8.55 -26.74
C LEU A 155 -38.86 8.84 -26.12
N LEU A 156 -37.86 9.22 -26.92
CA LEU A 156 -36.53 9.57 -26.41
C LEU A 156 -36.55 10.84 -25.55
N ASP A 157 -37.39 11.83 -25.91
CA ASP A 157 -37.61 13.01 -25.07
C ASP A 157 -38.25 12.61 -23.73
N GLU A 158 -39.21 11.66 -23.71
CA GLU A 158 -39.75 11.07 -22.47
C GLU A 158 -38.65 10.38 -21.64
N LYS A 159 -37.75 9.61 -22.27
CA LYS A 159 -36.61 8.98 -21.59
C LYS A 159 -35.60 9.98 -21.03
N ILE A 160 -35.39 11.10 -21.73
CA ILE A 160 -34.54 12.20 -21.25
C ILE A 160 -35.11 12.81 -19.95
N GLU A 161 -36.44 12.95 -19.84
CA GLU A 161 -37.06 13.39 -18.59
C GLU A 161 -36.89 12.35 -17.47
N GLU A 162 -37.00 11.05 -17.74
CA GLU A 162 -36.72 10.00 -16.74
C GLU A 162 -35.28 10.11 -16.18
N PHE A 163 -34.28 10.40 -17.02
CA PHE A 163 -32.92 10.66 -16.55
C PHE A 163 -32.80 11.94 -15.71
N LYS A 164 -33.55 13.00 -16.05
CA LYS A 164 -33.57 14.23 -15.25
C LYS A 164 -34.20 14.01 -13.88
N ASP A 165 -35.22 13.16 -13.80
CA ASP A 165 -35.84 12.79 -12.53
C ASP A 165 -34.82 12.09 -11.62
N ILE A 166 -34.04 11.14 -12.14
CA ILE A 166 -32.93 10.53 -11.38
C ILE A 166 -31.95 11.61 -10.90
N LYS A 167 -31.55 12.53 -11.78
CA LYS A 167 -30.64 13.62 -11.40
C LYS A 167 -31.20 14.46 -10.25
N ASN A 168 -32.49 14.80 -10.29
CA ASN A 168 -33.13 15.57 -9.23
C ASN A 168 -33.15 14.78 -7.91
N SER A 169 -33.42 13.47 -7.95
CA SER A 169 -33.32 12.62 -6.77
C SER A 169 -31.91 12.59 -6.18
N VAL A 170 -30.87 12.54 -7.01
CA VAL A 170 -29.47 12.63 -6.56
C VAL A 170 -29.19 13.99 -5.91
N ASP A 171 -29.67 15.09 -6.50
CA ASP A 171 -29.48 16.43 -5.93
C ASP A 171 -30.20 16.62 -4.58
N GLU A 172 -31.31 15.90 -4.35
CA GLU A 172 -32.03 15.88 -3.06
C GLU A 172 -31.31 15.07 -1.97
N GLY A 173 -30.38 14.20 -2.37
CA GLY A 173 -29.55 13.38 -1.51
C GLY A 173 -29.81 11.89 -1.71
N ILE A 174 -28.72 11.14 -1.83
CA ILE A 174 -28.69 9.67 -1.93
C ILE A 174 -27.70 9.12 -0.90
N ASP A 175 -27.89 7.89 -0.47
CA ASP A 175 -26.89 7.17 0.31
C ASP A 175 -25.93 6.34 -0.57
N ASP A 176 -24.93 5.71 0.05
CA ASP A 176 -23.90 4.94 -0.67
C ASP A 176 -24.46 3.65 -1.30
N GLU A 177 -25.52 3.06 -0.72
CA GLU A 177 -26.17 1.86 -1.27
C GLU A 177 -26.96 2.22 -2.54
N ASP A 178 -27.63 3.37 -2.54
CA ASP A 178 -28.39 3.88 -3.69
C ASP A 178 -27.50 4.14 -4.93
N ALA A 179 -26.22 4.48 -4.75
CA ALA A 179 -25.35 4.88 -5.85
C ALA A 179 -24.92 3.72 -6.78
N SER A 180 -24.85 2.50 -6.25
CA SER A 180 -24.56 1.31 -7.06
C SER A 180 -25.74 0.97 -7.99
N ASP A 181 -26.97 1.22 -7.53
CA ASP A 181 -28.20 0.87 -8.25
C ASP A 181 -28.53 1.85 -9.38
N ILE A 182 -27.89 3.03 -9.40
CA ILE A 182 -28.10 4.07 -10.42
C ILE A 182 -27.76 3.56 -11.83
N ILE A 183 -26.73 2.72 -11.99
CA ILE A 183 -26.37 2.19 -13.31
C ILE A 183 -27.42 1.20 -13.81
N GLU A 184 -27.94 0.35 -12.93
CA GLU A 184 -29.03 -0.58 -13.28
C GLU A 184 -30.29 0.21 -13.70
N ALA A 185 -30.56 1.33 -13.02
CA ALA A 185 -31.63 2.24 -13.41
C ALA A 185 -31.40 2.82 -14.82
N PHE A 186 -30.17 3.18 -15.19
CA PHE A 186 -29.85 3.69 -16.52
C PHE A 186 -30.06 2.63 -17.62
N GLU A 187 -29.64 1.40 -17.35
CA GLU A 187 -29.81 0.26 -18.27
C GLU A 187 -31.30 -0.11 -18.44
N ALA A 188 -32.11 0.09 -17.41
CA ALA A 188 -33.56 -0.11 -17.48
C ALA A 188 -34.29 0.97 -18.29
N ILE A 189 -33.77 2.20 -18.34
CA ILE A 189 -34.39 3.32 -19.07
C ILE A 189 -34.16 3.22 -20.57
N ILE A 190 -32.92 2.91 -20.99
CA ILE A 190 -32.57 2.88 -22.41
C ILE A 190 -31.49 1.84 -22.74
N ASP A 191 -31.73 1.11 -23.83
CA ASP A 191 -30.75 0.25 -24.46
C ASP A 191 -29.82 1.09 -25.34
N ILE A 192 -28.55 1.21 -24.93
CA ILE A 192 -27.52 1.97 -25.66
C ILE A 192 -27.24 1.38 -27.04
N ASP A 193 -27.25 0.05 -27.16
CA ASP A 193 -26.93 -0.59 -28.44
C ASP A 193 -28.04 -0.28 -29.46
N LEU A 194 -29.30 -0.28 -29.03
CA LEU A 194 -30.42 0.22 -29.84
C LEU A 194 -30.30 1.71 -30.19
N LEU A 195 -29.96 2.55 -29.21
CA LEU A 195 -29.81 3.98 -29.39
C LEU A 195 -28.73 4.33 -30.43
N ASN A 196 -27.65 3.54 -30.47
CA ASN A 196 -26.54 3.70 -31.39
C ASN A 196 -26.85 3.25 -32.82
N LEU A 197 -27.83 2.36 -33.02
CA LEU A 197 -28.31 1.99 -34.36
C LEU A 197 -29.10 3.12 -35.04
N LEU A 198 -29.50 4.16 -34.30
CA LEU A 198 -30.32 5.23 -34.83
C LEU A 198 -29.52 6.22 -35.70
N PRO A 199 -30.12 6.79 -36.76
CA PRO A 199 -29.46 7.73 -37.65
C PRO A 199 -29.11 9.05 -36.95
N ASN A 200 -28.25 9.85 -37.59
CA ASN A 200 -27.80 11.17 -37.10
C ASN A 200 -28.93 12.16 -36.78
N TYR A 201 -30.16 11.92 -37.24
CA TYR A 201 -31.33 12.68 -36.80
C TYR A 201 -31.46 12.72 -35.26
N PHE A 202 -31.08 11.63 -34.59
CA PHE A 202 -31.16 11.48 -33.13
C PHE A 202 -29.89 11.89 -32.38
N GLN A 203 -28.91 12.50 -33.07
CA GLN A 203 -27.64 12.88 -32.46
C GLN A 203 -27.81 13.85 -31.30
N LYS A 204 -28.78 14.76 -31.40
CA LYS A 204 -29.10 15.70 -30.33
C LYS A 204 -29.55 14.95 -29.08
N GLN A 205 -30.50 14.03 -29.18
CA GLN A 205 -30.97 13.23 -28.03
C GLN A 205 -29.86 12.37 -27.43
N ARG A 206 -29.00 11.75 -28.26
CA ARG A 206 -27.81 11.03 -27.77
C ARG A 206 -26.91 11.92 -26.92
N ASN A 207 -26.62 13.11 -27.43
CA ASN A 207 -25.81 14.09 -26.71
C ASN A 207 -26.50 14.59 -25.43
N ASP A 208 -27.81 14.82 -25.45
CA ASP A 208 -28.58 15.28 -24.29
C ASP A 208 -28.58 14.21 -23.17
N ILE A 209 -28.80 12.93 -23.51
CA ILE A 209 -28.72 11.81 -22.55
C ILE A 209 -27.33 11.74 -21.92
N ALA A 210 -26.27 11.73 -22.74
CA ALA A 210 -24.90 11.63 -22.24
C ALA A 210 -24.48 12.82 -21.36
N ILE A 211 -24.97 14.03 -21.66
CA ILE A 211 -24.76 15.21 -20.82
C ILE A 211 -25.49 15.07 -19.47
N ILE A 212 -26.71 14.53 -19.46
CA ILE A 212 -27.44 14.32 -18.20
C ILE A 212 -26.72 13.28 -17.33
N LEU A 213 -26.25 12.18 -17.93
CA LEU A 213 -25.43 11.18 -17.23
C LEU A 213 -24.17 11.80 -16.61
N TRP A 214 -23.48 12.69 -17.36
CA TRP A 214 -22.35 13.45 -16.82
C TRP A 214 -22.75 14.36 -15.65
N HIS A 215 -23.91 15.03 -15.71
CA HIS A 215 -24.39 15.83 -14.58
C HIS A 215 -24.77 14.99 -13.36
N ILE A 216 -25.27 13.76 -13.57
CA ILE A 216 -25.55 12.82 -12.49
C ILE A 216 -24.23 12.39 -11.82
N ASP A 217 -23.22 12.04 -12.61
CA ASP A 217 -21.86 11.76 -12.09
C ASP A 217 -21.32 12.91 -11.23
N ASP A 218 -21.37 14.15 -11.74
CA ASP A 218 -20.90 15.32 -11.00
C ASP A 218 -21.66 15.54 -9.68
N ALA A 219 -22.96 15.21 -9.63
CA ALA A 219 -23.76 15.29 -8.42
C ALA A 219 -23.40 14.18 -7.41
N ILE A 220 -23.27 12.93 -7.86
CA ILE A 220 -22.87 11.79 -7.02
C ILE A 220 -21.46 12.00 -6.46
N TRP A 221 -20.53 12.45 -7.29
CA TRP A 221 -19.14 12.69 -6.88
C TRP A 221 -19.03 13.70 -5.73
N LYS A 222 -19.92 14.71 -5.68
CA LYS A 222 -19.95 15.69 -4.59
C LYS A 222 -20.35 15.10 -3.25
N ILE A 223 -21.14 14.02 -3.26
CA ILE A 223 -21.69 13.36 -2.07
C ILE A 223 -20.75 12.25 -1.61
N ILE A 224 -20.50 11.26 -2.48
CA ILE A 224 -19.90 9.98 -2.12
C ILE A 224 -18.38 9.98 -2.32
N LYS A 225 -17.90 10.68 -3.36
CA LYS A 225 -16.48 10.71 -3.77
C LYS A 225 -15.91 9.31 -4.07
N ASP A 226 -16.75 8.39 -4.52
CA ASP A 226 -16.33 7.06 -4.99
C ASP A 226 -15.90 7.13 -6.46
N LEU A 227 -14.64 6.80 -6.71
CA LEU A 227 -14.03 6.86 -8.03
C LEU A 227 -14.58 5.80 -8.98
N GLN A 228 -14.92 4.61 -8.47
CA GLN A 228 -15.43 3.51 -9.27
C GLN A 228 -16.84 3.80 -9.77
N VAL A 229 -17.70 4.38 -8.93
CA VAL A 229 -19.05 4.81 -9.33
C VAL A 229 -18.95 5.83 -10.46
N SER A 230 -18.10 6.85 -10.30
CA SER A 230 -17.88 7.86 -11.33
C SER A 230 -17.35 7.28 -12.64
N TYR A 231 -16.38 6.36 -12.58
CA TYR A 231 -15.91 5.67 -13.78
C TYR A 231 -17.04 4.95 -14.49
N ASN A 232 -17.84 4.18 -13.77
CA ASN A 232 -18.90 3.39 -14.37
C ASN A 232 -19.92 4.27 -15.11
N ILE A 233 -20.33 5.40 -14.51
CA ILE A 233 -21.28 6.33 -15.13
C ILE A 233 -20.68 6.99 -16.37
N ILE A 234 -19.44 7.48 -16.29
CA ILE A 234 -18.77 8.13 -17.42
C ILE A 234 -18.49 7.15 -18.55
N TYR A 235 -18.10 5.91 -18.24
CA TYR A 235 -17.95 4.86 -19.26
C TYR A 235 -19.28 4.49 -19.90
N TYR A 236 -20.36 4.38 -19.11
CA TYR A 236 -21.70 4.16 -19.63
C TYR A 236 -22.11 5.26 -20.62
N ALA A 237 -21.92 6.54 -20.25
CA ALA A 237 -22.19 7.67 -21.13
C ALA A 237 -21.32 7.67 -22.40
N LEU A 238 -20.05 7.25 -22.31
CA LEU A 238 -19.13 7.16 -23.44
C LEU A 238 -19.42 5.99 -24.39
N ARG A 239 -20.23 5.00 -23.99
CA ARG A 239 -20.72 3.95 -24.91
C ARG A 239 -21.76 4.47 -25.90
N ILE A 240 -22.41 5.60 -25.59
CA ILE A 240 -23.35 6.25 -26.51
C ILE A 240 -22.56 6.88 -27.66
N GLU A 241 -23.03 6.75 -28.90
CA GLU A 241 -22.43 7.37 -30.09
C GLU A 241 -22.66 8.89 -30.10
N ILE A 242 -21.91 9.58 -29.24
CA ILE A 242 -21.89 11.03 -29.07
C ILE A 242 -20.84 11.70 -29.95
N ASP A 243 -21.01 13.00 -30.19
CA ASP A 243 -20.11 13.80 -31.01
C ASP A 243 -19.86 15.21 -30.42
N GLY A 244 -19.10 16.01 -31.15
CA GLY A 244 -18.89 17.42 -30.85
C GLY A 244 -18.38 17.71 -29.43
N THR A 245 -19.02 18.71 -28.79
CA THR A 245 -18.63 19.21 -27.47
C THR A 245 -18.94 18.22 -26.34
N THR A 246 -19.98 17.41 -26.48
CA THR A 246 -20.35 16.38 -25.49
C THR A 246 -19.25 15.34 -25.35
N LYS A 247 -18.73 14.85 -26.49
CA LYS A 247 -17.61 13.90 -26.50
C LYS A 247 -16.33 14.49 -25.88
N ILE A 248 -16.02 15.75 -26.19
CA ILE A 248 -14.86 16.44 -25.60
C ILE A 248 -15.00 16.54 -24.07
N ARG A 249 -16.20 16.88 -23.59
CA ARG A 249 -16.47 17.03 -22.15
C ARG A 249 -16.33 15.72 -21.40
N LEU A 250 -16.96 14.65 -21.87
CA LEU A 250 -16.89 13.33 -21.21
C LEU A 250 -15.47 12.75 -21.21
N ASN A 251 -14.70 12.91 -22.29
CA ASN A 251 -13.29 12.53 -22.28
C ASN A 251 -12.46 13.39 -21.32
N GLY A 252 -12.79 14.67 -21.16
CA GLY A 252 -12.19 15.54 -20.16
C GLY A 252 -12.47 15.07 -18.72
N ALA A 253 -13.72 14.68 -18.43
CA ALA A 253 -14.10 14.10 -17.15
C ALA A 253 -13.34 12.79 -16.87
N LEU A 254 -13.28 11.88 -17.86
CA LEU A 254 -12.52 10.63 -17.73
C LEU A 254 -11.04 10.87 -17.43
N LYS A 255 -10.43 11.88 -18.08
CA LYS A 255 -9.04 12.26 -17.80
C LYS A 255 -8.86 12.75 -16.35
N GLN A 256 -9.79 13.57 -15.85
CA GLN A 256 -9.73 14.04 -14.46
C GLN A 256 -9.82 12.89 -13.45
N LEU A 257 -10.69 11.90 -13.70
CA LEU A 257 -10.79 10.71 -12.87
C LEU A 257 -9.47 9.91 -12.87
N ASN A 258 -8.81 9.78 -14.02
CA ASN A 258 -7.48 9.15 -14.11
C ASN A 258 -6.42 9.91 -13.29
N ASP A 259 -6.39 11.24 -13.39
CA ASP A 259 -5.46 12.07 -12.61
C ASP A 259 -5.71 11.92 -11.10
N ILE A 260 -6.97 11.76 -10.68
CA ILE A 260 -7.34 11.49 -9.27
C ILE A 260 -6.86 10.10 -8.84
N SER A 261 -7.08 9.07 -9.67
CA SER A 261 -6.62 7.69 -9.41
C SER A 261 -5.11 7.62 -9.20
N GLU A 262 -4.35 8.28 -10.06
CA GLU A 262 -2.88 8.31 -9.96
C GLU A 262 -2.41 9.00 -8.68
N LYS A 263 -3.05 10.11 -8.30
CA LYS A 263 -2.77 10.80 -7.03
C LYS A 263 -3.08 9.94 -5.82
N GLN A 264 -4.19 9.20 -5.81
CA GLN A 264 -4.51 8.28 -4.71
C GLN A 264 -3.46 7.16 -4.59
N LYS A 265 -3.09 6.52 -5.70
CA LYS A 265 -2.04 5.49 -5.71
C LYS A 265 -0.69 6.03 -5.24
N GLN A 266 -0.36 7.27 -5.60
CA GLN A 266 0.85 7.91 -5.12
C GLN A 266 0.77 8.18 -3.61
N ALA A 267 -0.34 8.72 -3.12
CA ALA A 267 -0.54 8.96 -1.69
C ALA A 267 -0.50 7.67 -0.86
N GLU A 268 -1.07 6.57 -1.35
CA GLU A 268 -0.99 5.25 -0.69
C GLU A 268 0.47 4.77 -0.56
N LYS A 269 1.25 4.84 -1.63
CA LYS A 269 2.68 4.52 -1.60
C LYS A 269 3.45 5.42 -0.63
N GLU A 270 3.11 6.70 -0.59
CA GLU A 270 3.73 7.64 0.34
C GLU A 270 3.36 7.31 1.79
N GLN A 271 2.11 6.91 2.06
CA GLN A 271 1.65 6.48 3.37
C GLN A 271 2.32 5.18 3.84
N GLU A 272 2.54 4.21 2.95
CA GLU A 272 3.29 2.98 3.25
C GLU A 272 4.73 3.30 3.70
N VAL A 273 5.40 4.22 2.99
CA VAL A 273 6.73 4.70 3.36
C VAL A 273 6.69 5.36 4.74
N ILE A 274 5.73 6.27 4.98
CA ILE A 274 5.58 6.92 6.30
C ILE A 274 5.37 5.90 7.42
N GLN A 275 4.54 4.88 7.19
CA GLN A 275 4.26 3.84 8.18
C GLN A 275 5.49 2.98 8.47
N GLU A 276 6.20 2.50 7.44
CA GLU A 276 7.43 1.70 7.59
C GLU A 276 8.47 2.44 8.46
N TRP A 277 8.65 3.73 8.21
CA TRP A 277 9.65 4.52 8.94
C TRP A 277 9.15 5.06 10.28
N GLY A 278 7.85 5.24 10.44
CA GLY A 278 7.21 5.51 11.74
C GLY A 278 7.47 4.39 12.74
N ASP A 279 7.34 3.13 12.32
CA ASP A 279 7.65 1.97 13.17
C ASP A 279 9.12 1.93 13.60
N VAL A 280 10.03 2.32 12.70
CA VAL A 280 11.46 2.43 12.99
C VAL A 280 11.73 3.47 14.08
N LEU A 281 11.07 4.64 14.00
CA LEU A 281 11.16 5.70 15.00
C LEU A 281 10.61 5.26 16.36
N LEU A 282 9.45 4.60 16.38
CA LEU A 282 8.85 4.07 17.61
C LEU A 282 9.76 3.05 18.29
N GLU A 283 10.43 2.18 17.53
CA GLU A 283 11.38 1.21 18.07
C GLU A 283 12.60 1.90 18.70
N ILE A 284 13.17 2.94 18.05
CA ILE A 284 14.29 3.70 18.62
C ILE A 284 13.86 4.38 19.93
N ARG A 285 12.67 4.96 19.96
CA ARG A 285 12.11 5.62 21.14
C ARG A 285 11.91 4.63 22.29
N SER A 286 11.29 3.47 22.02
CA SER A 286 11.10 2.43 23.04
C SER A 286 12.43 1.96 23.64
N VAL A 287 13.47 1.76 22.82
CA VAL A 287 14.81 1.41 23.33
C VAL A 287 15.38 2.54 24.19
N THR A 288 15.15 3.79 23.82
CA THR A 288 15.62 4.95 24.60
C THR A 288 14.94 4.98 25.97
N GLU A 289 13.62 4.85 26.01
CA GLU A 289 12.82 4.86 27.24
C GLU A 289 13.19 3.69 28.17
N ASP A 290 13.39 2.48 27.63
CA ASP A 290 13.82 1.31 28.41
C ASP A 290 15.17 1.55 29.12
N ILE A 291 16.10 2.29 28.48
CA ILE A 291 17.42 2.60 29.06
C ILE A 291 17.29 3.66 30.14
N GLU A 292 16.55 4.74 29.87
CA GLU A 292 16.32 5.84 30.84
C GLU A 292 15.63 5.34 32.12
N ASN A 293 14.74 4.34 31.99
CA ASN A 293 14.06 3.73 33.13
C ASN A 293 14.91 2.69 33.88
N GLY A 294 16.07 2.30 33.34
CA GLY A 294 16.90 1.22 33.89
C GLY A 294 16.28 -0.17 33.75
N ASP A 295 15.32 -0.35 32.85
CA ASP A 295 14.58 -1.59 32.62
C ASP A 295 15.40 -2.66 31.87
N ILE A 296 16.60 -2.29 31.39
CA ILE A 296 17.44 -3.13 30.54
C ILE A 296 18.92 -3.02 30.92
N ASP A 297 19.60 -4.17 30.99
CA ASP A 297 21.05 -4.23 31.22
C ASP A 297 21.87 -3.97 29.95
N VAL A 298 23.17 -3.68 30.12
CA VAL A 298 24.12 -3.36 29.03
C VAL A 298 24.18 -4.44 27.95
N PHE A 299 24.09 -5.72 28.34
CA PHE A 299 24.12 -6.83 27.37
C PHE A 299 22.88 -6.79 26.48
N ASN A 300 21.71 -6.61 27.08
CA ASN A 300 20.43 -6.54 26.38
C ASN A 300 20.30 -5.25 25.55
N ILE A 301 20.90 -4.13 25.98
CA ILE A 301 21.05 -2.90 25.17
C ILE A 301 21.84 -3.21 23.90
N SER A 302 23.00 -3.85 24.02
CA SER A 302 23.82 -4.25 22.87
C SER A 302 23.05 -5.17 21.92
N VAL A 303 22.27 -6.12 22.44
CA VAL A 303 21.41 -6.99 21.63
C VAL A 303 20.33 -6.21 20.89
N LYS A 304 19.61 -5.28 21.56
CA LYS A 304 18.58 -4.44 20.91
C LYS A 304 19.20 -3.53 19.85
N ILE A 305 20.34 -2.90 20.13
CA ILE A 305 21.07 -2.07 19.16
C ILE A 305 21.61 -2.90 17.99
N ASN A 306 22.09 -4.12 18.23
CA ASN A 306 22.51 -5.01 17.15
C ASN A 306 21.32 -5.52 16.33
N LYS A 307 20.14 -5.70 16.92
CA LYS A 307 18.90 -5.95 16.16
C LYS A 307 18.53 -4.76 15.29
N LEU A 308 18.62 -3.54 15.82
CA LEU A 308 18.48 -2.31 15.03
C LEU A 308 19.50 -2.30 13.88
N LYS A 309 20.78 -2.64 14.12
CA LYS A 309 21.81 -2.73 13.07
C LYS A 309 21.52 -3.81 12.03
N ILE A 310 21.21 -5.04 12.43
CA ILE A 310 21.11 -6.20 11.50
C ILE A 310 19.84 -6.13 10.68
N LYS A 311 18.70 -5.80 11.29
CA LYS A 311 17.44 -5.64 10.57
C LYS A 311 17.45 -4.35 9.72
N LYS A 312 18.24 -3.33 10.11
CA LYS A 312 18.23 -1.99 9.47
C LYS A 312 19.48 -1.54 8.71
N PHE A 313 20.59 -2.28 8.65
CA PHE A 313 21.75 -1.90 7.79
C PHE A 313 21.39 -2.04 6.31
N LEU A 314 20.57 -3.05 5.98
CA LEU A 314 19.87 -3.16 4.70
C LEU A 314 18.83 -2.04 4.48
N THR A 315 18.40 -1.37 5.56
CA THR A 315 17.36 -0.33 5.56
C THR A 315 17.97 1.08 5.53
N ILE A 316 19.14 1.39 6.11
CA ILE A 316 19.80 2.71 5.96
C ILE A 316 20.09 2.99 4.47
N ALA A 317 20.47 1.96 3.71
CA ALA A 317 20.60 2.08 2.26
C ALA A 317 19.27 2.48 1.59
N LYS A 318 18.14 1.89 2.03
CA LYS A 318 16.79 2.26 1.57
C LYS A 318 16.39 3.68 2.02
N LEU A 319 16.67 4.05 3.27
CA LEU A 319 16.41 5.37 3.85
C LEU A 319 17.10 6.46 3.01
N ASN A 320 18.36 6.22 2.68
CA ASN A 320 19.17 7.14 1.89
C ASN A 320 18.77 7.20 0.40
N GLN A 321 17.98 6.22 -0.06
CA GLN A 321 17.40 6.18 -1.41
C GLN A 321 16.00 6.80 -1.47
N LEU A 322 15.43 7.23 -0.33
CA LEU A 322 14.14 7.90 -0.34
C LEU A 322 14.20 9.22 -1.15
N PRO A 323 13.12 9.55 -1.87
CA PRO A 323 12.96 10.85 -2.52
C PRO A 323 13.12 12.02 -1.55
N GLU A 324 13.48 13.20 -2.09
CA GLU A 324 13.66 14.42 -1.29
C GLU A 324 12.41 14.83 -0.50
N SER A 325 11.20 14.44 -0.95
CA SER A 325 9.95 14.67 -0.21
C SER A 325 9.91 13.99 1.17
N PHE A 326 10.75 12.99 1.40
CA PHE A 326 10.83 12.25 2.67
C PHE A 326 12.06 12.60 3.51
N TYR A 327 12.76 13.69 3.20
CA TYR A 327 14.01 14.02 3.89
C TYR A 327 13.84 14.26 5.38
N GLU A 328 12.66 14.71 5.81
CA GLU A 328 12.30 14.87 7.21
C GLU A 328 12.37 13.53 7.97
N ILE A 329 12.00 12.41 7.33
CA ILE A 329 12.12 11.07 7.92
C ILE A 329 13.60 10.76 8.23
N ASN A 330 14.50 11.04 7.28
CA ASN A 330 15.93 10.81 7.46
C ASN A 330 16.47 11.63 8.64
N GLN A 331 16.10 12.90 8.73
CA GLN A 331 16.51 13.79 9.82
C GLN A 331 16.00 13.28 11.18
N LEU A 332 14.71 12.94 11.28
CA LEU A 332 14.10 12.45 12.52
C LEU A 332 14.76 11.16 13.02
N ILE A 333 15.04 10.21 12.13
CA ILE A 333 15.70 8.95 12.50
C ILE A 333 17.13 9.22 12.95
N ALA A 334 17.87 10.05 12.22
CA ALA A 334 19.26 10.35 12.55
C ALA A 334 19.39 11.10 13.89
N LEU A 335 18.50 12.07 14.15
CA LEU A 335 18.44 12.77 15.43
C LEU A 335 18.02 11.86 16.58
N SER A 336 17.09 10.93 16.34
CA SER A 336 16.67 9.95 17.34
C SER A 336 17.80 8.98 17.71
N LEU A 337 18.57 8.50 16.72
CA LEU A 337 19.76 7.69 16.96
C LEU A 337 20.85 8.49 17.70
N ARG A 338 21.07 9.75 17.34
CA ARG A 338 21.96 10.65 18.10
C ARG A 338 21.50 10.74 19.56
N ASN A 339 20.21 10.95 19.82
CA ASN A 339 19.70 11.01 21.18
C ASN A 339 19.93 9.71 21.95
N LEU A 340 19.60 8.57 21.32
CA LEU A 340 19.84 7.25 21.90
C LEU A 340 21.32 7.05 22.27
N SER A 341 22.26 7.52 21.44
CA SER A 341 23.69 7.40 21.76
C SER A 341 24.10 8.15 23.04
N VAL A 342 23.50 9.31 23.28
CA VAL A 342 23.75 10.13 24.48
C VAL A 342 23.18 9.43 25.71
N VAL A 343 21.95 8.91 25.60
CA VAL A 343 21.29 8.14 26.67
C VAL A 343 22.10 6.89 27.04
N VAL A 344 22.55 6.10 26.05
CA VAL A 344 23.39 4.93 26.28
C VAL A 344 24.65 5.31 27.07
N TRP A 345 25.33 6.39 26.70
CA TRP A 345 26.52 6.84 27.42
C TRP A 345 26.21 7.26 28.85
N ASN A 346 25.22 8.14 29.04
CA ASN A 346 24.90 8.71 30.34
C ASN A 346 24.44 7.65 31.36
N GLU A 347 23.63 6.68 30.92
CA GLU A 347 23.03 5.70 31.82
C GLU A 347 23.92 4.47 32.06
N THR A 348 24.84 4.16 31.13
CA THR A 348 25.59 2.89 31.19
C THR A 348 27.11 3.03 31.20
N ASN A 349 27.65 4.22 30.87
CA ASN A 349 29.07 4.45 30.58
C ASN A 349 29.65 3.52 29.49
N SER A 350 28.79 2.94 28.63
CA SER A 350 29.21 2.05 27.53
C SER A 350 29.59 2.87 26.29
N GLY A 351 30.81 3.43 26.30
CA GLY A 351 31.29 4.32 25.24
C GLY A 351 31.34 3.69 23.84
N ASP A 352 31.68 2.40 23.75
CA ASP A 352 31.70 1.65 22.49
C ASP A 352 30.31 1.53 21.86
N ILE A 353 29.30 1.17 22.66
CA ILE A 353 27.90 1.08 22.21
C ILE A 353 27.38 2.46 21.79
N ALA A 354 27.63 3.49 22.60
CA ALA A 354 27.20 4.86 22.30
C ALA A 354 27.81 5.37 20.98
N VAL A 355 29.13 5.17 20.80
CA VAL A 355 29.85 5.55 19.57
C VAL A 355 29.28 4.82 18.36
N ASP A 356 29.02 3.52 18.48
CA ASP A 356 28.42 2.74 17.40
C ASP A 356 27.05 3.29 16.95
N VAL A 357 26.20 3.72 17.90
CA VAL A 357 24.87 4.26 17.60
C VAL A 357 24.97 5.60 16.87
N ILE A 358 25.82 6.52 17.32
CA ILE A 358 25.96 7.83 16.67
C ILE A 358 26.66 7.73 15.30
N VAL A 359 27.54 6.74 15.11
CA VAL A 359 28.12 6.42 13.80
C VAL A 359 27.04 5.94 12.83
N LEU A 360 26.03 5.19 13.30
CA LEU A 360 24.88 4.85 12.47
C LEU A 360 24.07 6.08 12.08
N ALA A 361 23.84 7.00 13.02
CA ALA A 361 23.18 8.28 12.71
C ALA A 361 23.93 9.05 11.62
N GLY A 362 25.26 9.11 11.70
CA GLY A 362 26.11 9.78 10.70
C GLY A 362 26.13 9.14 9.31
N LYS A 363 25.64 7.90 9.16
CA LYS A 363 25.50 7.24 7.85
C LYS A 363 24.20 7.60 7.12
N ILE A 364 23.26 8.26 7.80
CA ILE A 364 21.98 8.66 7.21
C ILE A 364 22.19 9.98 6.45
N LYS A 365 21.65 10.05 5.23
CA LYS A 365 21.71 11.24 4.39
C LYS A 365 20.74 12.29 4.96
N THR A 366 21.29 13.32 5.59
CA THR A 366 20.55 14.44 6.19
C THR A 366 21.06 15.78 5.65
N ASP A 367 20.36 16.88 5.92
CA ASP A 367 20.85 18.21 5.53
C ASP A 367 22.15 18.55 6.28
N THR A 368 22.77 19.64 5.84
CA THR A 368 24.01 20.15 6.41
C THR A 368 23.87 20.46 7.89
N GLU A 369 22.74 21.00 8.33
CA GLU A 369 22.51 21.39 9.73
C GLU A 369 22.43 20.17 10.66
N THR A 370 21.64 19.17 10.28
CA THR A 370 21.47 17.91 10.99
C THR A 370 22.77 17.12 10.98
N SER A 371 23.47 17.08 9.85
CA SER A 371 24.78 16.42 9.74
C SER A 371 25.80 17.07 10.66
N ASN A 372 25.85 18.41 10.71
CA ASN A 372 26.69 19.14 11.64
C ASN A 372 26.32 18.86 13.10
N THR A 373 25.03 18.74 13.41
CA THR A 373 24.53 18.41 14.76
C THR A 373 24.94 17.01 15.20
N ILE A 374 24.91 16.03 14.29
CA ILE A 374 25.36 14.66 14.54
C ILE A 374 26.88 14.62 14.71
N ASN A 375 27.64 15.28 13.82
CA ASN A 375 29.10 15.35 13.90
C ASN A 375 29.57 16.03 15.18
N LYS A 376 28.90 17.12 15.57
CA LYS A 376 29.15 17.77 16.87
C LYS A 376 28.87 16.80 18.01
N GLY A 377 27.71 16.12 17.99
CA GLY A 377 27.36 15.11 19.00
C GLY A 377 28.40 13.99 19.11
N TYR A 378 28.95 13.53 17.98
CA TYR A 378 30.02 12.52 17.94
C TYR A 378 31.28 13.02 18.63
N ASN A 379 31.71 14.25 18.31
CA ASN A 379 32.89 14.85 18.92
C ASN A 379 32.71 15.09 20.42
N ASP A 380 31.54 15.61 20.82
CA ASP A 380 31.19 15.84 22.23
C ASP A 380 31.20 14.51 23.01
N LEU A 381 30.63 13.44 22.44
CA LEU A 381 30.63 12.10 23.03
C LEU A 381 32.06 11.54 23.17
N GLN A 382 32.89 11.63 22.12
CA GLN A 382 34.29 11.19 22.17
C GLN A 382 35.08 11.95 23.24
N GLN A 383 34.85 13.25 23.36
CA GLN A 383 35.47 14.07 24.41
C GLN A 383 34.99 13.65 25.81
N ALA A 384 33.69 13.40 25.99
CA ALA A 384 33.13 12.95 27.26
C ALA A 384 33.69 11.58 27.68
N ILE A 385 33.79 10.63 26.74
CA ILE A 385 34.42 9.32 26.96
C ILE A 385 35.86 9.51 27.39
N LYS A 386 36.65 10.29 26.64
CA LYS A 386 38.07 10.54 26.97
C LYS A 386 38.24 11.20 28.34
N GLN A 387 37.42 12.21 28.66
CA GLN A 387 37.46 12.88 29.96
C GLN A 387 37.11 11.92 31.10
N HIS A 388 36.11 11.06 30.89
CA HIS A 388 35.75 10.03 31.87
C HIS A 388 36.90 9.03 32.06
N GLU A 389 37.52 8.56 30.97
CA GLU A 389 38.70 7.69 31.03
C GLU A 389 39.87 8.36 31.76
N GLU A 390 40.17 9.63 31.46
CA GLU A 390 41.23 10.41 32.09
C GLU A 390 40.98 10.68 33.58
N ALA A 391 39.75 11.05 33.95
CA ALA A 391 39.34 11.22 35.35
C ALA A 391 39.43 9.90 36.13
N SER A 392 39.30 8.78 35.42
CA SER A 392 39.48 7.46 35.98
C SER A 392 40.98 7.13 36.21
N ASN A 393 41.95 7.83 35.61
CA ASN A 393 43.37 7.46 35.75
C ASN A 393 43.83 7.49 37.21
N PHE A 394 44.23 6.33 37.73
CA PHE A 394 44.76 6.24 39.08
C PHE A 394 46.25 6.57 39.06
N ASN A 395 46.65 7.62 39.77
CA ASN A 395 48.04 8.00 39.97
C ASN A 395 48.31 8.15 41.46
N THR A 396 49.33 7.46 41.96
CA THR A 396 49.84 7.66 43.32
C THR A 396 51.37 7.61 43.33
N ASN A 397 51.98 8.06 44.41
CA ASN A 397 53.43 8.00 44.58
C ASN A 397 53.78 7.06 45.73
N ILE A 398 54.64 6.09 45.46
CA ILE A 398 55.21 5.18 46.46
C ILE A 398 56.71 5.41 46.49
N ARG A 399 57.17 6.16 47.50
CA ARG A 399 58.60 6.38 47.80
C ARG A 399 59.38 7.06 46.66
N GLY A 400 58.76 8.00 45.98
CA GLY A 400 59.33 8.68 44.82
C GLY A 400 58.95 8.01 43.49
N ASP A 401 58.57 6.73 43.50
CA ASP A 401 58.13 6.03 42.30
C ASP A 401 56.65 6.32 42.00
N VAL A 402 56.35 6.72 40.77
CA VAL A 402 54.98 6.90 40.30
C VAL A 402 54.36 5.53 40.03
N VAL A 403 53.21 5.27 40.66
CA VAL A 403 52.29 4.19 40.27
C VAL A 403 51.20 4.83 39.43
N SER A 404 51.06 4.39 38.18
CA SER A 404 49.97 4.80 37.29
C SER A 404 49.22 3.57 36.81
N ILE A 405 47.91 3.53 37.02
CA ILE A 405 47.02 2.48 36.50
C ILE A 405 45.92 3.17 35.70
N ASN A 406 45.96 2.98 34.39
CA ASN A 406 44.96 3.49 33.46
C ASN A 406 44.54 2.40 32.46
N ASN A 407 43.64 2.76 31.53
CA ASN A 407 43.10 1.82 30.55
C ASN A 407 44.13 1.36 29.51
N ASP A 408 45.23 2.09 29.35
CA ASP A 408 46.27 1.77 28.37
C ASP A 408 47.38 0.94 28.99
N LYS A 409 47.85 1.32 30.17
CA LYS A 409 49.01 0.72 30.83
C LYS A 409 48.99 0.80 32.35
N VAL A 410 49.70 -0.14 32.94
CA VAL A 410 50.20 -0.08 34.32
C VAL A 410 51.66 0.35 34.28
N ILE A 411 52.03 1.35 35.08
CA ILE A 411 53.41 1.83 35.23
C ILE A 411 53.79 1.77 36.71
N TYR A 412 54.99 1.25 36.98
CA TYR A 412 55.65 1.39 38.26
C TYR A 412 57.16 1.30 38.07
N LYS A 413 57.92 2.22 38.69
CA LYS A 413 59.37 2.36 38.45
C LYS A 413 59.65 2.52 36.95
N ASN A 414 60.63 1.79 36.42
CA ASN A 414 60.99 1.79 35.00
C ASN A 414 60.27 0.69 34.20
N GLN A 415 59.19 0.12 34.73
CA GLN A 415 58.43 -0.94 34.08
C GLN A 415 57.06 -0.42 33.63
N SER A 416 56.58 -0.94 32.49
CA SER A 416 55.24 -0.68 31.99
C SER A 416 54.65 -1.94 31.36
N LEU A 417 53.37 -2.21 31.62
CA LEU A 417 52.59 -3.27 30.97
C LEU A 417 51.38 -2.66 30.29
N VAL A 418 51.03 -3.14 29.10
CA VAL A 418 49.80 -2.74 28.41
C VAL A 418 48.61 -3.39 29.11
N THR A 419 47.65 -2.59 29.59
CA THR A 419 46.53 -3.06 30.42
C THR A 419 45.71 -4.17 29.75
N LYS A 420 45.49 -4.07 28.43
CA LYS A 420 44.75 -5.09 27.65
C LYS A 420 45.52 -6.43 27.50
N GLU A 421 46.83 -6.42 27.70
CA GLU A 421 47.69 -7.60 27.60
C GLU A 421 47.92 -8.29 28.96
N ILE A 422 47.56 -7.62 30.06
CA ILE A 422 47.62 -8.19 31.41
C ILE A 422 46.60 -9.33 31.50
N ASP A 423 47.09 -10.52 31.81
CA ASP A 423 46.30 -11.74 31.96
C ASP A 423 46.43 -12.35 33.37
N LYS A 424 47.32 -11.80 34.20
CA LYS A 424 47.64 -12.30 35.54
C LYS A 424 47.61 -11.16 36.55
N ILE A 425 46.91 -11.38 37.66
CA ILE A 425 46.96 -10.51 38.84
C ILE A 425 47.06 -11.33 40.11
N LYS A 426 47.87 -10.88 41.07
CA LYS A 426 47.86 -11.44 42.43
C LYS A 426 48.22 -10.35 43.43
N PHE A 427 47.85 -10.54 44.69
CA PHE A 427 48.24 -9.62 45.75
C PHE A 427 48.24 -10.30 47.11
N GLY A 428 49.00 -9.75 48.05
CA GLY A 428 49.10 -10.31 49.38
C GLY A 428 49.73 -9.37 50.38
N VAL A 429 49.54 -9.74 51.66
CA VAL A 429 50.09 -9.05 52.82
C VAL A 429 51.01 -10.03 53.56
N ASP A 430 52.23 -9.61 53.85
CA ASP A 430 53.23 -10.35 54.61
C ASP A 430 53.88 -9.47 55.68
N GLY A 431 53.43 -9.64 56.92
CA GLY A 431 53.79 -8.75 58.02
C GLY A 431 53.40 -7.30 57.71
N SER A 432 54.40 -6.45 57.48
CA SER A 432 54.23 -5.03 57.13
C SER A 432 54.23 -4.73 55.63
N ASN A 433 54.48 -5.73 54.77
CA ASN A 433 54.62 -5.57 53.34
C ASN A 433 53.32 -5.92 52.62
N HIS A 434 52.77 -4.98 51.86
CA HIS A 434 51.63 -5.21 50.99
C HIS A 434 52.09 -5.16 49.55
N THR A 435 51.66 -6.12 48.75
CA THR A 435 52.25 -6.34 47.42
C THR A 435 51.17 -6.69 46.41
N ILE A 436 51.27 -6.10 45.22
CA ILE A 436 50.38 -6.33 44.09
C ILE A 436 51.25 -6.63 42.89
N TRP A 437 50.90 -7.68 42.16
CA TRP A 437 51.58 -8.04 40.94
C TRP A 437 50.62 -8.09 39.76
N TYR A 438 51.12 -7.64 38.63
CA TYR A 438 50.48 -7.79 37.33
C TYR A 438 51.42 -8.53 36.40
N GLY A 439 50.91 -9.46 35.60
CA GLY A 439 51.67 -10.18 34.58
C GLY A 439 50.94 -10.16 33.24
N ASP A 440 51.70 -10.10 32.16
CA ASP A 440 51.19 -10.22 30.80
C ASP A 440 51.40 -11.64 30.23
N LYS A 441 50.84 -11.84 29.03
CA LYS A 441 50.95 -13.09 28.26
C LYS A 441 52.38 -13.40 27.83
N SER A 442 53.23 -12.39 27.71
CA SER A 442 54.65 -12.52 27.32
C SER A 442 55.54 -12.93 28.50
N GLY A 443 55.00 -12.97 29.72
CA GLY A 443 55.72 -13.33 30.93
C GLY A 443 56.39 -12.14 31.63
N ASN A 444 56.18 -10.91 31.14
CA ASN A 444 56.62 -9.72 31.86
C ASN A 444 55.72 -9.51 33.07
N PHE A 445 56.26 -8.93 34.15
CA PHE A 445 55.47 -8.60 35.32
C PHE A 445 55.94 -7.31 36.00
N ILE A 446 54.99 -6.64 36.65
CA ILE A 446 55.22 -5.51 37.56
C ILE A 446 54.87 -5.96 38.97
N GLN A 447 55.76 -5.66 39.93
CA GLN A 447 55.52 -5.86 41.36
C GLN A 447 55.51 -4.51 42.06
N ILE A 448 54.36 -4.11 42.59
CA ILE A 448 54.18 -2.91 43.39
C ILE A 448 54.29 -3.30 44.87
N GLU A 449 55.23 -2.67 45.59
CA GLU A 449 55.46 -2.93 47.00
C GLU A 449 55.11 -1.71 47.86
N CYS A 450 54.08 -1.83 48.68
CA CYS A 450 53.74 -0.87 49.71
C CYS A 450 54.33 -1.36 51.05
N ASN A 451 55.40 -0.72 51.55
CA ASN A 451 56.11 -1.14 52.77
C ASN A 451 56.32 0.05 53.75
N ARG A 452 56.45 -0.24 55.05
CA ARG A 452 56.61 0.68 56.19
C ARG A 452 57.97 1.38 56.37
N LEU A 453 59.03 1.05 55.62
CA LEU A 453 60.39 1.62 55.86
C LEU A 453 60.43 3.15 56.05
N LEU A 454 59.49 3.91 55.48
CA LEU A 454 59.37 5.37 55.65
C LEU A 454 57.92 5.87 55.87
N ASN A 455 56.93 4.97 56.00
CA ASN A 455 55.50 5.32 56.05
C ASN A 455 54.79 4.62 57.22
N SER A 456 53.74 5.26 57.76
CA SER A 456 52.89 4.64 58.78
C SER A 456 52.13 3.43 58.21
N THR A 457 51.73 2.49 59.09
CA THR A 457 50.89 1.34 58.72
C THR A 457 49.63 1.77 57.97
N ALA A 458 48.91 2.78 58.48
CA ALA A 458 47.67 3.28 57.88
C ALA A 458 47.90 3.87 56.48
N THR A 459 49.03 4.55 56.26
CA THR A 459 49.41 5.08 54.94
C THR A 459 49.62 3.94 53.94
N VAL A 460 50.37 2.91 54.34
CA VAL A 460 50.67 1.74 53.49
C VAL A 460 49.39 0.97 53.14
N GLU A 461 48.52 0.73 54.12
CA GLU A 461 47.23 0.06 53.92
C GLU A 461 46.31 0.87 53.01
N ASN A 462 46.25 2.19 53.19
CA ASN A 462 45.45 3.06 52.32
C ASN A 462 45.97 3.05 50.88
N GLN A 463 47.29 3.15 50.68
CA GLN A 463 47.90 3.08 49.35
C GLN A 463 47.61 1.73 48.68
N PHE A 464 47.78 0.63 49.40
CA PHE A 464 47.46 -0.70 48.90
C PHE A 464 45.98 -0.83 48.51
N ARG A 465 45.06 -0.36 49.35
CA ARG A 465 43.62 -0.36 49.06
C ARG A 465 43.29 0.45 47.81
N GLN A 466 43.86 1.64 47.67
CA GLN A 466 43.66 2.49 46.49
C GLN A 466 44.15 1.83 45.20
N ILE A 467 45.31 1.15 45.24
CA ILE A 467 45.83 0.41 44.08
C ILE A 467 44.94 -0.81 43.77
N LEU A 468 44.47 -1.52 44.80
CA LEU A 468 43.53 -2.63 44.60
C LEU A 468 42.24 -2.16 43.96
N GLU A 469 41.64 -1.08 44.45
CA GLU A 469 40.44 -0.47 43.88
C GLU A 469 40.65 -0.08 42.42
N ALA A 470 41.79 0.55 42.10
CA ALA A 470 42.17 0.84 40.73
C ALA A 470 42.32 -0.43 39.87
N SER A 471 42.79 -1.53 40.46
CA SER A 471 42.95 -2.82 39.79
C SER A 471 41.61 -3.51 39.52
N TYR A 472 40.69 -3.47 40.50
CA TYR A 472 39.33 -3.98 40.34
C TYR A 472 38.58 -3.26 39.24
N ASN A 473 38.81 -1.96 39.09
CA ASN A 473 38.10 -1.17 38.09
C ASN A 473 38.69 -1.27 36.67
N ARG A 474 39.98 -1.61 36.53
CA ARG A 474 40.69 -1.51 35.22
C ARG A 474 41.33 -2.80 34.75
N ILE A 475 41.93 -3.55 35.66
CA ILE A 475 42.71 -4.74 35.30
C ILE A 475 41.82 -5.97 35.30
N ILE A 476 41.02 -6.15 36.35
CA ILE A 476 40.17 -7.33 36.50
C ILE A 476 39.15 -7.48 35.36
N PRO A 477 38.45 -6.42 34.89
CA PRO A 477 37.54 -6.55 33.74
C PRO A 477 38.25 -7.01 32.46
N CYS A 478 39.48 -6.56 32.21
CA CYS A 478 40.29 -7.01 31.07
C CYS A 478 40.62 -8.51 31.18
N ILE A 479 41.01 -8.97 32.37
CA ILE A 479 41.30 -10.39 32.61
C ILE A 479 40.02 -11.22 32.44
N LEU A 480 38.89 -10.78 32.99
CA LEU A 480 37.61 -11.48 32.87
C LEU A 480 37.15 -11.58 31.41
N LYS A 481 37.26 -10.51 30.62
CA LYS A 481 36.95 -10.53 29.17
C LYS A 481 37.82 -11.55 28.42
N ASN A 482 39.11 -11.65 28.77
CA ASN A 482 40.00 -12.64 28.18
C ASN A 482 39.62 -14.09 28.55
N ILE A 483 39.15 -14.30 29.79
CA ILE A 483 38.66 -15.59 30.27
C ILE A 483 37.35 -15.97 29.59
N GLU A 484 36.41 -15.05 29.50
CA GLU A 484 35.14 -15.24 28.80
C GLU A 484 35.36 -15.62 27.33
N ASN A 485 36.25 -14.90 26.64
CA ASN A 485 36.65 -15.26 25.28
C ASN A 485 37.25 -16.67 25.20
N SER A 486 38.04 -17.08 26.20
CA SER A 486 38.60 -18.43 26.25
C SER A 486 37.51 -19.49 26.43
N PHE A 487 36.55 -19.25 27.32
CA PHE A 487 35.42 -20.14 27.58
C PHE A 487 34.47 -20.25 26.39
N ASN A 488 34.19 -19.14 25.72
CA ASN A 488 33.37 -19.12 24.50
C ASN A 488 34.04 -19.87 23.34
N ASN A 489 35.37 -19.99 23.36
CA ASN A 489 36.14 -20.82 22.45
C ASN A 489 36.38 -22.26 22.97
N GLY A 490 35.67 -22.69 24.03
CA GLY A 490 35.76 -24.04 24.58
C GLY A 490 37.07 -24.36 25.31
N LYS A 491 37.88 -23.36 25.66
CA LYS A 491 39.17 -23.53 26.35
C LYS A 491 39.00 -23.45 27.86
N SER A 492 39.89 -24.13 28.60
CA SER A 492 40.08 -23.90 30.03
C SER A 492 41.20 -22.89 30.29
N ILE A 493 41.24 -22.35 31.51
CA ILE A 493 42.32 -21.53 32.04
C ILE A 493 42.93 -22.21 33.26
N GLU A 494 44.20 -21.97 33.52
CA GLU A 494 44.89 -22.48 34.71
C GLU A 494 45.02 -21.39 35.77
N ILE A 495 44.60 -21.70 37.01
CA ILE A 495 44.75 -20.84 38.19
C ILE A 495 45.48 -21.65 39.27
N GLY A 496 46.81 -21.51 39.33
CA GLY A 496 47.63 -22.37 40.17
C GLY A 496 47.65 -23.81 39.65
N ASN A 497 47.24 -24.77 40.49
CA ASN A 497 47.12 -26.19 40.14
C ASN A 497 45.69 -26.60 39.76
N ILE A 498 44.87 -25.64 39.34
CA ILE A 498 43.44 -25.80 39.08
C ILE A 498 43.13 -25.39 37.65
N SER A 499 42.40 -26.23 36.93
CA SER A 499 41.89 -25.93 35.59
C SER A 499 40.42 -25.50 35.69
N VAL A 500 40.09 -24.36 35.10
CA VAL A 500 38.77 -23.73 35.19
C VAL A 500 38.18 -23.57 33.79
N ASN A 501 36.93 -23.97 33.58
CA ASN A 501 36.22 -23.81 32.31
C ASN A 501 34.76 -23.34 32.53
N LYS A 502 33.98 -23.26 31.45
CA LYS A 502 32.56 -22.83 31.52
C LYS A 502 31.67 -23.77 32.35
N GLU A 503 32.06 -25.02 32.53
CA GLU A 503 31.26 -26.02 33.24
C GLU A 503 31.59 -26.10 34.74
N GLY A 504 32.84 -25.86 35.11
CA GLY A 504 33.28 -25.96 36.50
C GLY A 504 34.78 -25.87 36.70
N ILE A 505 35.21 -26.46 37.81
CA ILE A 505 36.57 -26.41 38.33
C ILE A 505 37.12 -27.84 38.43
N SER A 506 38.27 -28.10 37.81
CA SER A 506 39.04 -29.34 37.94
C SER A 506 40.27 -29.11 38.81
N TYR A 507 40.48 -29.91 39.84
CA TYR A 507 41.63 -29.82 40.73
C TYR A 507 42.19 -31.22 41.03
N THR A 508 43.48 -31.31 41.32
CA THR A 508 44.15 -32.58 41.60
C THR A 508 44.58 -32.65 43.06
N THR A 509 44.22 -33.73 43.75
CA THR A 509 44.67 -34.04 45.12
C THR A 509 45.56 -35.27 45.16
N GLY A 510 46.24 -35.48 46.28
CA GLY A 510 47.05 -36.68 46.53
C GLY A 510 48.57 -36.44 46.46
N SER A 511 49.33 -37.48 46.82
CA SER A 511 50.79 -37.43 46.93
C SER A 511 51.48 -37.73 45.59
N LEU A 512 52.81 -37.60 45.53
CA LEU A 512 53.60 -37.65 44.30
C LEU A 512 53.31 -38.86 43.38
N PHE A 513 52.87 -39.98 43.96
CA PHE A 513 52.59 -41.24 43.26
C PHE A 513 51.10 -41.59 43.11
N PHE A 514 50.20 -40.87 43.77
CA PHE A 514 48.76 -41.13 43.75
C PHE A 514 48.04 -39.80 43.60
N LYS A 515 47.88 -39.34 42.36
CA LYS A 515 47.13 -38.12 42.02
C LYS A 515 45.73 -38.49 41.56
N GLU A 516 44.73 -37.88 42.17
CA GLU A 516 43.33 -38.01 41.75
C GLU A 516 42.82 -36.65 41.28
N THR A 517 42.23 -36.61 40.08
CA THR A 517 41.61 -35.40 39.53
C THR A 517 40.12 -35.41 39.83
N HIS A 518 39.65 -34.32 40.43
CA HIS A 518 38.25 -34.13 40.77
C HIS A 518 37.67 -32.96 39.99
N PHE A 519 36.37 -33.03 39.71
CA PHE A 519 35.63 -31.97 39.03
C PHE A 519 34.44 -31.50 39.87
N VAL A 520 34.25 -30.18 39.96
CA VAL A 520 33.12 -29.54 40.66
C VAL A 520 32.43 -28.57 39.71
N LYS A 521 31.13 -28.77 39.48
CA LYS A 521 30.32 -27.86 38.68
C LYS A 521 30.11 -26.53 39.40
N TRP A 522 30.08 -25.42 38.66
CA TRP A 522 29.93 -24.08 39.25
C TRP A 522 28.76 -23.90 40.22
N LYS A 523 27.62 -24.57 39.93
CA LYS A 523 26.42 -24.54 40.79
C LYS A 523 26.64 -25.12 42.20
N ASP A 524 27.66 -25.97 42.35
CA ASP A 524 27.98 -26.67 43.58
C ASP A 524 29.19 -26.03 44.30
N VAL A 525 29.82 -25.01 43.69
CA VAL A 525 30.97 -24.27 44.24
C VAL A 525 30.48 -23.13 45.13
N SER A 526 31.05 -23.01 46.34
CA SER A 526 30.96 -21.80 47.17
C SER A 526 32.34 -21.38 47.66
N PHE A 527 32.48 -20.09 47.97
CA PHE A 527 33.76 -19.51 48.39
C PHE A 527 33.70 -19.09 49.84
N SER A 528 34.81 -19.27 50.56
CA SER A 528 35.03 -18.66 51.86
C SER A 528 36.45 -18.13 51.94
N ARG A 529 36.67 -17.04 52.67
CA ARG A 529 37.99 -16.40 52.79
C ARG A 529 38.61 -16.75 54.12
N TYR A 530 39.87 -17.16 54.12
CA TYR A 530 40.62 -17.50 55.34
C TYR A 530 42.09 -17.10 55.18
N HIS A 531 42.61 -16.29 56.10
CA HIS A 531 44.03 -15.89 56.19
C HIS A 531 44.67 -15.45 54.85
N GLY A 532 43.99 -14.58 54.09
CA GLY A 532 44.54 -14.09 52.81
C GLY A 532 44.49 -15.10 51.66
N GLY A 533 43.73 -16.18 51.81
CA GLY A 533 43.40 -17.12 50.76
C GLY A 533 41.90 -17.28 50.53
N LEU A 534 41.58 -17.97 49.44
CA LEU A 534 40.25 -18.40 49.03
C LEU A 534 40.14 -19.90 49.24
N ASN A 535 39.20 -20.31 50.08
CA ASN A 535 38.77 -21.69 50.19
C ASN A 535 37.64 -21.92 49.20
N VAL A 536 37.82 -22.90 48.33
CA VAL A 536 36.79 -23.38 47.42
C VAL A 536 36.11 -24.55 48.09
N ASN A 537 34.82 -24.42 48.33
CA ASN A 537 33.98 -25.41 49.00
C ASN A 537 33.06 -26.05 47.98
N LYS A 538 32.77 -27.33 48.17
CA LYS A 538 31.70 -28.02 47.45
C LYS A 538 30.53 -28.20 48.38
N ARG A 539 29.34 -27.87 47.90
CA ARG A 539 28.09 -28.03 48.65
C ARG A 539 28.03 -29.44 49.24
N ASN A 540 27.86 -29.54 50.56
CA ASN A 540 27.79 -30.77 51.35
C ASN A 540 29.10 -31.57 51.54
N GLN A 541 30.27 -31.08 51.09
CA GLN A 541 31.57 -31.76 51.28
C GLN A 541 32.61 -30.91 52.02
N GLY A 542 32.31 -29.64 52.35
CA GLY A 542 33.23 -28.74 53.05
C GLY A 542 34.28 -28.13 52.12
N VAL A 543 35.41 -27.68 52.69
CA VAL A 543 36.54 -27.11 51.94
C VAL A 543 37.18 -28.20 51.10
N VAL A 544 37.31 -27.94 49.80
CA VAL A 544 37.80 -28.89 48.82
C VAL A 544 39.27 -28.61 48.47
N PHE A 545 39.62 -27.33 48.36
CA PHE A 545 41.01 -26.87 48.30
C PHE A 545 41.09 -25.40 48.72
N GLY A 546 42.27 -24.95 49.14
CA GLY A 546 42.57 -23.56 49.46
C GLY A 546 43.66 -23.01 48.54
N ILE A 547 43.50 -21.77 48.09
CA ILE A 547 44.50 -21.04 47.29
C ILE A 547 44.80 -19.70 47.95
N PHE A 548 46.08 -19.36 48.08
CA PHE A 548 46.49 -18.08 48.67
C PHE A 548 46.58 -17.00 47.60
N PHE A 549 46.00 -15.82 47.86
CA PHE A 549 45.97 -14.71 46.91
C PHE A 549 47.38 -14.20 46.57
N ARG A 550 48.33 -14.34 47.50
CA ARG A 550 49.72 -13.91 47.31
C ARG A 550 50.50 -14.82 46.36
N ASP A 551 50.22 -16.11 46.43
CA ASP A 551 51.07 -17.14 45.83
C ASP A 551 50.54 -17.58 44.47
N THR A 552 49.23 -17.42 44.24
CA THR A 552 48.54 -17.92 43.05
C THR A 552 48.03 -16.78 42.18
N TRP A 553 48.54 -16.68 40.96
CA TRP A 553 48.02 -15.78 39.93
C TRP A 553 46.54 -16.03 39.71
N ASN A 554 45.75 -14.96 39.59
CA ASN A 554 44.31 -14.98 39.33
C ASN A 554 43.45 -15.65 40.41
N ALA A 555 44.01 -15.96 41.59
CA ALA A 555 43.21 -16.49 42.69
C ALA A 555 42.11 -15.51 43.14
N VAL A 556 42.36 -14.20 43.05
CA VAL A 556 41.36 -13.18 43.41
C VAL A 556 40.13 -13.15 42.50
N ILE A 557 40.27 -13.53 41.23
CA ILE A 557 39.18 -13.37 40.26
C ILE A 557 38.16 -14.53 40.25
N PHE A 558 38.37 -15.57 41.06
CA PHE A 558 37.52 -16.77 41.09
C PHE A 558 36.05 -16.46 41.36
N GLU A 559 35.77 -15.61 42.36
CA GLU A 559 34.41 -15.17 42.69
C GLU A 559 33.78 -14.43 41.50
N PHE A 560 34.55 -13.54 40.85
CA PHE A 560 34.09 -12.78 39.70
C PHE A 560 33.80 -13.64 38.46
N ILE A 561 34.57 -14.71 38.23
CA ILE A 561 34.29 -15.66 37.14
C ILE A 561 32.91 -16.28 37.36
N LYS A 562 32.62 -16.75 38.57
CA LYS A 562 31.33 -17.37 38.91
C LYS A 562 30.16 -16.40 38.72
N GLU A 563 30.32 -15.16 39.21
CA GLU A 563 29.24 -14.18 39.20
C GLU A 563 29.02 -13.56 37.81
N HIS A 564 30.09 -13.13 37.14
CA HIS A 564 29.98 -12.31 35.93
C HIS A 564 30.10 -13.10 34.62
N ILE A 565 30.82 -14.23 34.60
CA ILE A 565 31.00 -15.02 33.38
C ILE A 565 29.99 -16.19 33.34
N ILE A 566 29.79 -16.86 34.48
CA ILE A 566 28.86 -18.00 34.56
C ILE A 566 27.43 -17.53 34.87
N GLY A 567 27.25 -16.37 35.51
CA GLY A 567 25.94 -15.82 35.85
C GLY A 567 25.30 -16.47 37.08
N ILE A 568 26.08 -17.09 37.96
CA ILE A 568 25.59 -17.69 39.20
C ILE A 568 25.94 -16.76 40.37
N LYS A 569 24.93 -16.08 40.92
CA LYS A 569 25.09 -15.28 42.14
C LYS A 569 25.32 -16.19 43.35
N GLY A 570 26.25 -15.76 44.21
CA GLY A 570 26.74 -16.49 45.38
C GLY A 570 25.69 -16.80 46.43
#